data_AF-A0A8T7EAI3-F1
#
_entry.id   AF-A0A8T7EAI3-F1
#
_cell.length_a   1.000
_cell.length_b   1.000
_cell.length_c   1.000
_cell.angle_alpha   90.00
_cell.angle_beta   90.00
_cell.angle_gamma   90.00
#
_symmetry.space_group_name_H-M   'P 1'
#
loop_
_entity.id
_entity.type
_entity.pdbx_description
1 polymer ?
#
loop_
_entity_poly.entity_id
_entity_poly.type
_entity_poly.pdbx_seq_one_letter_code
_entity_poly.pdbx_strand_id
1 'polypeptide(L)'
;MIRLGLSLLITFLMVSCQPQTPPLPSLTVITTEGVQTKVVMRLAGDTAVFDITSPSGIGGANVQLSSGEWRRTMRLRFHLSGLEEMTLTYGETTTAVNISSTDSQIRQSVNDAPIDSSSPHWMNVSLKNEDGSAGQIPLENGTIEVTLPPDFHTQDPDSFHINWIDFYR
;
A
#
# COMPACT_ATOMS: atom_id res chain seq x y z
N MET A 1 -57.60 -46.59 27.04
CA MET A 1 -57.41 -45.28 26.40
C MET A 1 -56.23 -44.60 27.06
N ILE A 2 -55.14 -44.32 26.33
CA ILE A 2 -54.16 -43.23 26.52
C ILE A 2 -53.13 -43.40 25.38
N ARG A 3 -52.95 -42.35 24.57
CA ARG A 3 -52.18 -42.38 23.31
C ARG A 3 -50.70 -42.07 23.57
N LEU A 4 -49.85 -42.84 22.90
CA LEU A 4 -48.42 -42.61 22.67
C LEU A 4 -48.24 -41.37 21.79
N GLY A 5 -47.43 -40.40 22.22
CA GLY A 5 -47.04 -39.23 21.43
C GLY A 5 -45.53 -39.08 21.45
N LEU A 6 -44.84 -39.70 20.49
CA LEU A 6 -43.40 -39.57 20.29
C LEU A 6 -43.15 -38.37 19.37
N SER A 7 -42.92 -37.19 19.95
CA SER A 7 -42.49 -36.01 19.19
C SER A 7 -40.97 -36.07 18.96
N LEU A 8 -40.60 -36.39 17.72
CA LEU A 8 -39.23 -36.34 17.21
C LEU A 8 -38.87 -34.87 16.94
N LEU A 9 -38.08 -34.25 17.81
CA LEU A 9 -37.56 -32.90 17.64
C LEU A 9 -36.27 -32.95 16.81
N ILE A 10 -36.37 -32.59 15.52
CA ILE A 10 -35.21 -32.47 14.63
C ILE A 10 -34.60 -31.08 14.82
N THR A 11 -33.46 -31.02 15.52
CA THR A 11 -32.70 -29.78 15.71
C THR A 11 -31.83 -29.51 14.47
N PHE A 12 -32.25 -28.57 13.64
CA PHE A 12 -31.44 -28.03 12.54
C PHE A 12 -30.23 -27.28 13.13
N LEU A 13 -29.03 -27.85 13.02
CA LEU A 13 -27.77 -27.15 13.29
C LEU A 13 -27.50 -26.20 12.11
N MET A 14 -27.91 -24.93 12.27
CA MET A 14 -27.48 -23.85 11.40
C MET A 14 -25.98 -23.61 11.64
N VAL A 15 -25.13 -24.18 10.79
CA VAL A 15 -23.71 -23.81 10.73
C VAL A 15 -23.64 -22.39 10.18
N SER A 16 -23.55 -21.42 11.08
CA SER A 16 -23.27 -20.03 10.72
C SER A 16 -21.80 -19.94 10.33
N CYS A 17 -21.52 -19.90 9.02
CA CYS A 17 -20.24 -19.38 8.54
C CYS A 17 -20.19 -17.90 8.87
N GLN A 18 -19.62 -17.54 10.02
CA GLN A 18 -19.21 -16.15 10.25
C GLN A 18 -17.99 -15.88 9.36
N PRO A 19 -18.00 -14.80 8.55
CA PRO A 19 -16.80 -14.38 7.83
C PRO A 19 -15.73 -14.07 8.88
N GLN A 20 -14.68 -14.89 8.95
CA GLN A 20 -13.55 -14.63 9.81
C GLN A 20 -12.86 -13.36 9.29
N THR A 21 -12.90 -12.30 10.07
CA THR A 21 -12.06 -11.13 9.81
C THR A 21 -10.61 -11.59 9.87
N PRO A 22 -9.80 -11.42 8.80
CA PRO A 22 -8.42 -11.83 8.84
C PRO A 22 -7.72 -11.11 10.00
N PRO A 23 -6.83 -11.79 10.75
CA PRO A 23 -6.09 -11.16 11.83
C PRO A 23 -5.40 -9.88 11.34
N LEU A 24 -5.30 -8.89 12.21
CA LEU A 24 -4.64 -7.63 11.87
C LEU A 24 -3.15 -7.89 11.66
N PRO A 25 -2.53 -7.40 10.58
CA PRO A 25 -1.09 -7.49 10.43
C PRO A 25 -0.40 -6.68 11.52
N SER A 26 0.60 -7.30 12.15
CA SER A 26 1.53 -6.58 13.01
C SER A 26 2.72 -6.16 12.16
N LEU A 27 2.95 -4.86 12.04
CA LEU A 27 4.05 -4.29 11.25
C LEU A 27 5.02 -3.54 12.15
N THR A 28 6.31 -3.65 11.84
CA THR A 28 7.34 -2.77 12.34
C THR A 28 7.74 -1.81 11.23
N VAL A 29 7.67 -0.50 11.48
CA VAL A 29 8.05 0.54 10.52
C VAL A 29 9.22 1.32 11.08
N ILE A 30 10.33 1.35 10.34
CA ILE A 30 11.56 2.05 10.71
C ILE A 30 11.86 3.07 9.62
N THR A 31 11.82 4.36 9.96
CA THR A 31 12.27 5.42 9.06
C THR A 31 13.79 5.48 9.08
N THR A 32 14.42 5.38 7.90
CA THR A 32 15.88 5.33 7.77
C THR A 32 16.48 6.71 7.53
N GLU A 33 15.72 7.65 6.95
CA GLU A 33 16.23 8.95 6.51
C GLU A 33 15.18 10.08 6.59
N GLY A 34 15.67 11.32 6.75
CA GLY A 34 14.86 12.54 6.76
C GLY A 34 14.46 13.03 8.17
N VAL A 35 14.81 14.29 8.46
CA VAL A 35 14.43 14.95 9.72
C VAL A 35 12.92 15.16 9.74
N GLN A 36 12.26 14.72 10.81
CA GLN A 36 10.80 14.81 10.98
C GLN A 36 9.98 14.01 9.94
N THR A 37 10.61 13.07 9.22
CA THR A 37 9.86 12.08 8.44
C THR A 37 8.97 11.25 9.37
N LYS A 38 7.71 11.07 8.98
CA LYS A 38 6.74 10.24 9.69
C LYS A 38 6.03 9.32 8.71
N VAL A 39 5.97 8.04 9.07
CA VAL A 39 5.18 7.03 8.36
C VAL A 39 4.17 6.46 9.33
N VAL A 40 2.88 6.59 8.99
CA VAL A 40 1.78 6.04 9.78
C VAL A 40 1.02 5.03 8.94
N MET A 41 0.93 3.80 9.41
CA MET A 41 0.07 2.80 8.78
C MET A 41 -1.36 2.90 9.33
N ARG A 42 -2.34 2.86 8.43
CA ARG A 42 -3.76 2.77 8.73
C ARG A 42 -4.39 1.65 7.92
N LEU A 43 -5.36 0.97 8.52
CA LEU A 43 -6.16 -0.03 7.82
C LEU A 43 -7.49 0.58 7.39
N ALA A 44 -7.84 0.37 6.12
CA ALA A 44 -9.09 0.77 5.52
C ALA A 44 -9.68 -0.41 4.74
N GLY A 45 -10.43 -1.28 5.44
CA GLY A 45 -10.90 -2.55 4.89
C GLY A 45 -9.72 -3.44 4.48
N ASP A 46 -9.70 -3.83 3.21
CA ASP A 46 -8.65 -4.67 2.60
C ASP A 46 -7.43 -3.87 2.12
N THR A 47 -7.36 -2.58 2.44
CA THR A 47 -6.21 -1.73 2.14
C THR A 47 -5.43 -1.37 3.39
N ALA A 48 -4.11 -1.56 3.37
CA ALA A 48 -3.18 -0.89 4.28
C ALA A 48 -2.65 0.37 3.59
N VAL A 49 -2.83 1.52 4.23
CA VAL A 49 -2.35 2.81 3.76
C VAL A 49 -1.20 3.26 4.65
N PHE A 50 -0.03 3.51 4.05
CA PHE A 50 1.08 4.18 4.70
C PHE A 50 1.02 5.67 4.35
N ASP A 51 0.52 6.47 5.27
CA ASP A 51 0.54 7.93 5.16
C ASP A 51 1.96 8.43 5.51
N ILE A 52 2.61 9.07 4.54
CA ILE A 52 4.02 9.48 4.59
C ILE A 52 4.10 11.00 4.54
N THR A 53 4.63 11.61 5.59
CA THR A 53 4.98 13.03 5.65
C THR A 53 6.48 13.16 5.77
N SER A 54 7.13 13.88 4.85
CA SER A 54 8.58 14.05 4.84
C SER A 54 8.92 15.50 4.48
N PRO A 55 9.08 16.39 5.48
CA PRO A 55 9.33 17.82 5.23
C PRO A 55 10.61 18.09 4.44
N SER A 56 11.60 17.19 4.50
CA SER A 56 12.84 17.30 3.71
C SER A 56 12.66 16.95 2.23
N GLY A 57 11.56 16.29 1.85
CA GLY A 57 11.34 15.71 0.52
C GLY A 57 12.18 14.46 0.23
N ILE A 58 13.20 14.17 1.05
CA ILE A 58 14.07 13.00 0.92
C ILE A 58 13.94 12.15 2.16
N GLY A 59 13.72 10.85 1.97
CA GLY A 59 13.66 9.91 3.07
C GLY A 59 13.55 8.45 2.63
N GLY A 60 13.47 7.58 3.62
CA GLY A 60 13.30 6.16 3.42
C GLY A 60 12.62 5.49 4.61
N ALA A 61 12.02 4.33 4.36
CA ALA A 61 11.41 3.50 5.39
C ALA A 61 11.58 2.02 5.08
N ASN A 62 11.83 1.22 6.12
CA ASN A 62 11.75 -0.23 6.09
C ASN A 62 10.47 -0.67 6.81
N VAL A 63 9.72 -1.57 6.19
CA VAL A 63 8.48 -2.14 6.74
C VAL A 63 8.63 -3.64 6.81
N GLN A 64 8.55 -4.17 8.03
CA GLN A 64 8.66 -5.60 8.32
C GLN A 64 7.31 -6.14 8.80
N LEU A 65 6.80 -7.18 8.13
CA LEU A 65 5.69 -7.98 8.62
C LEU A 65 6.19 -8.84 9.79
N SER A 66 5.64 -8.57 10.97
CA SER A 66 6.00 -9.28 12.21
C SER A 66 5.07 -10.47 12.47
N SER A 67 3.80 -10.34 12.09
CA SER A 67 2.80 -11.42 12.12
C SER A 67 1.58 -11.06 11.28
N GLY A 68 0.79 -12.08 10.90
CA GLY A 68 -0.39 -11.93 10.05
C GLY A 68 -0.03 -12.00 8.57
N GLU A 69 -0.83 -11.35 7.73
CA GLU A 69 -0.67 -11.34 6.27
C GLU A 69 -0.72 -9.89 5.76
N TRP A 70 -0.06 -9.63 4.64
CA TRP A 70 -0.23 -8.36 3.95
C TRP A 70 -1.69 -8.14 3.55
N ARG A 71 -2.14 -6.89 3.60
CA ARG A 71 -3.46 -6.54 3.09
C ARG A 71 -3.46 -6.69 1.57
N ARG A 72 -4.60 -7.08 1.00
CA ARG A 72 -4.79 -7.28 -0.45
C ARG A 72 -4.37 -6.07 -1.28
N THR A 73 -4.43 -4.88 -0.69
CA THR A 73 -3.90 -3.66 -1.28
C THR A 73 -2.98 -2.98 -0.28
N MET A 74 -1.75 -2.72 -0.71
CA MET A 74 -0.80 -1.89 0.02
C MET A 74 -0.67 -0.56 -0.74
N ARG A 75 -0.92 0.56 -0.07
CA ARG A 75 -0.87 1.90 -0.66
C ARG A 75 0.07 2.80 0.11
N LEU A 76 0.97 3.45 -0.60
CA LEU A 76 1.77 4.56 -0.11
C LEU A 76 1.03 5.85 -0.44
N ARG A 77 0.92 6.76 0.52
CA ARG A 77 0.34 8.08 0.32
C ARG A 77 1.34 9.13 0.78
N PHE A 78 2.00 9.75 -0.19
CA PHE A 78 2.99 10.78 0.06
C PHE A 78 2.32 12.16 0.12
N HIS A 79 2.60 12.90 1.20
CA HIS A 79 2.31 14.32 1.32
C HIS A 79 3.53 15.12 0.85
N LEU A 80 3.77 15.06 -0.46
CA LEU A 80 4.91 15.66 -1.15
C LEU A 80 4.40 16.51 -2.33
N SER A 81 5.21 17.47 -2.77
CA SER A 81 4.92 18.34 -3.91
C SER A 81 5.35 17.69 -5.23
N GLY A 82 6.40 16.87 -5.17
CA GLY A 82 6.98 16.10 -6.28
C GLY A 82 7.25 14.64 -5.88
N LEU A 83 7.74 13.86 -6.84
CA LEU A 83 8.24 12.50 -6.60
C LEU A 83 9.20 12.15 -7.72
N GLU A 84 10.36 12.78 -7.65
CA GLU A 84 11.39 12.72 -8.69
C GLU A 84 11.92 11.30 -8.81
N GLU A 85 12.03 10.64 -7.66
CA GLU A 85 12.26 9.21 -7.59
C GLU A 85 11.55 8.62 -6.38
N MET A 86 10.96 7.44 -6.57
CA MET A 86 10.61 6.52 -5.50
C MET A 86 11.10 5.14 -5.90
N THR A 87 11.81 4.46 -4.99
CA THR A 87 12.17 3.07 -5.14
C THR A 87 11.43 2.23 -4.11
N LEU A 88 10.97 1.06 -4.54
CA LEU A 88 10.39 0.03 -3.70
C LEU A 88 11.19 -1.25 -3.94
N THR A 89 11.78 -1.79 -2.87
CA THR A 89 12.53 -3.05 -2.90
C THR A 89 11.85 -4.08 -2.03
N TYR A 90 11.61 -5.27 -2.58
CA TYR A 90 11.09 -6.44 -1.87
C TYR A 90 11.71 -7.71 -2.47
N GLY A 91 12.24 -8.59 -1.63
CA GLY A 91 13.04 -9.73 -2.10
C GLY A 91 14.21 -9.27 -2.99
N GLU A 92 14.33 -9.84 -4.19
CA GLU A 92 15.31 -9.45 -5.22
C GLU A 92 14.76 -8.41 -6.22
N THR A 93 13.53 -7.94 -6.02
CA THR A 93 12.85 -7.04 -6.94
C THR A 93 12.99 -5.59 -6.46
N THR A 94 13.48 -4.72 -7.34
CA THR A 94 13.44 -3.27 -7.14
C THR A 94 12.64 -2.62 -8.24
N THR A 95 11.56 -1.94 -7.87
CA THR A 95 10.74 -1.14 -8.79
C THR A 95 10.94 0.33 -8.51
N ALA A 96 10.98 1.16 -9.56
CA ALA A 96 11.10 2.60 -9.42
C ALA A 96 9.93 3.34 -10.09
N VAL A 97 9.54 4.48 -9.51
CA VAL A 97 8.61 5.46 -10.07
C VAL A 97 9.32 6.79 -10.15
N ASN A 98 9.21 7.45 -11.31
CA ASN A 98 9.70 8.80 -11.53
C ASN A 98 8.55 9.61 -12.11
N ILE A 99 8.24 10.76 -11.52
CA ILE A 99 7.22 11.68 -12.04
C ILE A 99 7.93 12.89 -12.64
N SER A 100 7.82 13.07 -13.95
CA SER A 100 8.38 14.23 -14.64
C SER A 100 7.73 15.51 -14.15
N SER A 101 8.54 16.49 -13.76
CA SER A 101 8.02 17.76 -13.31
C SER A 101 7.61 18.74 -14.42
N THR A 102 7.86 18.37 -15.67
CA THR A 102 7.49 19.21 -16.84
C THR A 102 6.08 18.90 -17.34
N ASP A 103 5.73 17.61 -17.40
CA ASP A 103 4.51 17.12 -18.03
C ASP A 103 3.77 16.07 -17.18
N SER A 104 4.23 15.84 -15.94
CA SER A 104 3.69 14.82 -15.02
C SER A 104 3.70 13.40 -15.60
N GLN A 105 4.52 13.13 -16.63
CA GLN A 105 4.69 11.78 -17.14
C GLN A 105 5.29 10.87 -16.07
N ILE A 106 4.60 9.75 -15.83
CA ILE A 106 5.05 8.71 -14.92
C ILE A 106 5.86 7.70 -15.71
N ARG A 107 7.10 7.46 -15.28
CA ARG A 107 7.98 6.41 -15.81
C ARG A 107 8.27 5.40 -14.71
N GLN A 108 8.28 4.12 -15.08
CA GLN A 108 8.56 3.04 -14.15
C GLN A 108 9.59 2.08 -14.73
N SER A 109 10.35 1.47 -13.84
CA SER A 109 11.29 0.41 -14.15
C SER A 109 11.21 -0.69 -13.10
N VAL A 110 11.66 -1.89 -13.48
CA VAL A 110 11.99 -2.99 -12.57
C VAL A 110 13.42 -3.40 -12.83
N ASN A 111 14.25 -3.46 -11.79
CA ASN A 111 15.68 -3.78 -11.87
C ASN A 111 16.36 -3.00 -13.02
N ASP A 112 16.12 -1.69 -13.07
CA ASP A 112 16.60 -0.73 -14.07
C ASP A 112 16.08 -0.91 -15.51
N ALA A 113 15.23 -1.90 -15.77
CA ALA A 113 14.58 -2.09 -17.06
C ALA A 113 13.23 -1.36 -17.11
N PRO A 114 12.96 -0.53 -18.14
CA PRO A 114 11.67 0.15 -18.29
C PRO A 114 10.51 -0.84 -18.41
N ILE A 115 9.36 -0.50 -17.82
CA ILE A 115 8.13 -1.30 -17.89
C ILE A 115 6.93 -0.45 -18.29
N ASP A 116 5.85 -1.11 -18.70
CA ASP A 116 4.55 -0.50 -18.97
C ASP A 116 3.46 -1.12 -18.08
N SER A 117 2.23 -0.62 -18.23
CA SER A 117 1.06 -1.02 -17.44
C SER A 117 0.66 -2.50 -17.54
N SER A 118 1.21 -3.26 -18.48
CA SER A 118 0.99 -4.71 -18.59
C SER A 118 1.92 -5.53 -17.68
N SER A 119 2.98 -4.91 -17.14
CA SER A 119 3.93 -5.57 -16.24
C SER A 119 3.30 -5.94 -14.90
N PRO A 120 3.58 -7.13 -14.33
CA PRO A 120 3.14 -7.47 -12.98
C PRO A 120 3.83 -6.63 -11.89
N HIS A 121 4.92 -5.92 -12.26
CA HIS A 121 5.65 -4.98 -11.41
C HIS A 121 5.15 -3.53 -11.52
N TRP A 122 4.10 -3.29 -12.32
CA TRP A 122 3.54 -1.96 -12.49
C TRP A 122 2.83 -1.48 -11.22
N MET A 123 3.23 -0.30 -10.73
CA MET A 123 2.56 0.39 -9.64
C MET A 123 1.53 1.38 -10.17
N ASN A 124 0.34 1.40 -9.58
CA ASN A 124 -0.66 2.41 -9.93
C ASN A 124 -0.35 3.71 -9.18
N VAL A 125 -0.10 4.80 -9.92
CA VAL A 125 0.25 6.11 -9.37
C VAL A 125 -0.88 7.10 -9.70
N SER A 126 -1.34 7.83 -8.68
CA SER A 126 -2.33 8.90 -8.86
C SER A 126 -1.95 10.14 -8.08
N LEU A 127 -2.08 11.30 -8.72
CA LEU A 127 -1.88 12.61 -8.13
C LEU A 127 -3.25 13.15 -7.77
N LYS A 128 -3.46 13.49 -6.51
CA LYS A 128 -4.75 13.97 -6.00
C LYS A 128 -4.56 15.29 -5.30
N ASN A 129 -5.33 16.30 -5.70
CA ASN A 129 -5.47 17.52 -4.90
C ASN A 129 -6.28 17.22 -3.62
N GLU A 130 -6.29 18.16 -2.67
CA GLU A 130 -7.03 18.02 -1.41
C GLU A 130 -8.54 17.77 -1.61
N ASP A 131 -9.14 18.34 -2.66
CA ASP A 131 -10.54 18.14 -3.03
C ASP A 131 -10.82 16.80 -3.74
N GLY A 132 -9.78 15.98 -3.97
CA GLY A 132 -9.86 14.69 -4.64
C GLY A 132 -9.82 14.74 -6.17
N SER A 133 -9.72 15.93 -6.77
CA SER A 133 -9.50 16.10 -8.21
C SER A 133 -8.09 15.65 -8.64
N ALA A 134 -7.89 15.48 -9.95
CA ALA A 134 -6.58 15.13 -10.49
C ALA A 134 -5.58 16.29 -10.27
N GLY A 135 -4.44 15.96 -9.67
CA GLY A 135 -3.35 16.91 -9.44
C GLY A 135 -2.32 16.93 -10.57
N GLN A 136 -1.42 17.92 -10.50
CA GLN A 136 -0.26 18.08 -11.39
C GLN A 136 0.96 18.43 -10.52
N ILE A 137 2.17 18.04 -10.96
CA ILE A 137 3.41 18.44 -10.29
C ILE A 137 3.80 19.88 -10.71
N PRO A 138 4.22 20.75 -9.76
CA PRO A 138 4.22 20.52 -8.32
C PRO A 138 2.81 20.54 -7.72
N LEU A 139 2.54 19.58 -6.84
CA LEU A 139 1.32 19.55 -6.03
C LEU A 139 1.42 20.63 -4.95
N GLU A 140 0.51 21.61 -4.98
CA GLU A 140 0.45 22.64 -3.93
C GLU A 140 -0.13 22.08 -2.62
N ASN A 141 -1.23 21.34 -2.73
CA ASN A 141 -1.90 20.65 -1.63
C ASN A 141 -2.50 19.36 -2.16
N GLY A 142 -2.25 18.25 -1.46
CA GLY A 142 -2.73 16.96 -1.91
C GLY A 142 -1.80 15.82 -1.56
N THR A 143 -1.90 14.75 -2.35
CA THR A 143 -1.12 13.53 -2.15
C THR A 143 -0.77 12.84 -3.45
N ILE A 144 0.41 12.22 -3.48
CA ILE A 144 0.80 11.24 -4.49
C ILE A 144 0.53 9.86 -3.89
N GLU A 145 -0.46 9.16 -4.44
CA GLU A 145 -0.82 7.82 -4.01
C GLU A 145 -0.19 6.79 -4.95
N VAL A 146 0.58 5.86 -4.40
CA VAL A 146 1.19 4.75 -5.13
C VAL A 146 0.70 3.42 -4.55
N THR A 147 0.09 2.58 -5.38
CA THR A 147 -0.30 1.22 -4.99
C THR A 147 0.81 0.27 -5.39
N LEU A 148 1.27 -0.56 -4.44
CA LEU A 148 2.31 -1.57 -4.66
C LEU A 148 1.91 -2.52 -5.80
N PRO A 149 2.89 -3.12 -6.50
CA PRO A 149 2.61 -3.94 -7.67
C PRO A 149 1.95 -5.26 -7.28
N PRO A 150 1.11 -5.87 -8.15
CA PRO A 150 0.51 -7.18 -7.90
C PRO A 150 1.53 -8.27 -7.53
N ASP A 151 2.70 -8.24 -8.17
CA ASP A 151 3.80 -9.18 -7.93
C ASP A 151 4.29 -9.19 -6.47
N PHE A 152 4.14 -8.10 -5.72
CA PHE A 152 4.45 -8.04 -4.29
C PHE A 152 3.72 -9.14 -3.51
N HIS A 153 2.44 -9.39 -3.83
CA HIS A 153 1.65 -10.43 -3.16
C HIS A 153 1.97 -11.85 -3.64
N THR A 154 2.49 -11.99 -4.86
CA THR A 154 2.94 -13.29 -5.37
C THR A 154 4.23 -13.74 -4.69
N GLN A 155 5.13 -12.80 -4.41
CA GLN A 155 6.39 -13.08 -3.72
C GLN A 155 6.22 -13.24 -2.21
N ASP A 156 5.13 -12.71 -1.64
CA ASP A 156 4.80 -12.74 -0.21
C ASP A 156 6.02 -12.43 0.70
N PRO A 157 6.68 -11.27 0.52
CA PRO A 157 7.93 -10.98 1.19
C PRO A 157 7.70 -10.67 2.66
N ASP A 158 8.62 -11.06 3.54
CA ASP A 158 8.53 -10.69 4.96
C ASP A 158 8.69 -9.17 5.20
N SER A 159 9.30 -8.45 4.26
CA SER A 159 9.53 -7.00 4.37
C SER A 159 9.62 -6.31 3.02
N PHE A 160 9.49 -4.99 3.04
CA PHE A 160 9.87 -4.13 1.93
C PHE A 160 10.55 -2.86 2.42
N HIS A 161 11.32 -2.25 1.52
CA HIS A 161 11.98 -0.99 1.73
C HIS A 161 11.52 0.02 0.68
N ILE A 162 11.32 1.26 1.11
CA ILE A 162 11.03 2.38 0.23
C ILE A 162 12.04 3.49 0.45
N ASN A 163 12.47 4.14 -0.64
CA ASN A 163 13.15 5.44 -0.62
C ASN A 163 12.42 6.41 -1.54
N TRP A 164 12.49 7.70 -1.23
CA TRP A 164 11.89 8.74 -2.06
C TRP A 164 12.73 10.01 -2.08
N ILE A 165 12.57 10.76 -3.17
CA ILE A 165 13.19 12.06 -3.42
C ILE A 165 12.14 12.98 -4.04
N ASP A 166 11.98 14.15 -3.44
CA ASP A 166 11.20 15.29 -3.92
C ASP A 166 12.06 16.56 -3.84
N PHE A 167 12.21 17.26 -4.96
CA PHE A 167 12.95 18.52 -5.02
C PHE A 167 12.08 19.78 -4.91
N TYR A 168 10.74 19.66 -4.87
CA TYR A 168 9.77 20.75 -4.83
C TYR A 168 9.40 21.25 -3.42
N ARG A 169 10.26 21.01 -2.44
CA ARG A 169 10.09 21.38 -1.02
C ARG A 169 10.01 22.88 -0.74
#